data_AF-A0A7C1PN99-F1
#
_entry.id   AF-A0A7C1PN99-F1
#
_cell.length_a   1.000
_cell.length_b   1.000
_cell.length_c   1.000
_cell.angle_alpha   90.00
_cell.angle_beta   90.00
_cell.angle_gamma   90.00
#
_symmetry.space_group_name_H-M   'P 1'
#
loop_
_entity.id
_entity.type
_entity.pdbx_description
1 polymer ?
#
loop_
_entity_poly.entity_id
_entity_poly.type
_entity_poly.pdbx_seq_one_letter_code
_entity_poly.pdbx_strand_id
1 'polypeptide(L)'
;STIVGASHGGGVYIASTAVADVHNTTVSFNIAFDEGGGIYNAGDLQLISTLISNNSSTLTPQADLTHAGVAIAGNHNLIQTNAGHPFINGVNFNIVGVSSLAINQGATLTTASNGTKYYPFLGSSVAYNAGSNPDSLGTDQRGVGFPRAFGGAPDIGAIEGASPGGLLPVPFVVTSTGNGFVRIINPSTRTVLQYFRPFGAGYRGVYSVAVADVNGDGLKDVIVATRGPFNGRVRVYDGGAVITPGVNFNDPSTWPTFLTPATGLTNPAIANIKVLGSYKGGLTVAAGDVNNDGFADIIVGTTAGSTLPGATIGRNTTGSPSGPPVILPGAVARVGVYDRTGALLAPIIRPFGNNYAGGVTVAAGNITGSAAAEIVVGRGSGAGRIKVYQFVAGNLVQFGSTLVPFTTPPQATQVFTVDTDGNGIKEFGAAYQVGNTVQVRVYDSAGTVIASYTAATGVQTFGVGSVDVNLDGHDRLLLGIQTASPGLQLRILDPLTGTLQDGFNTFVLVLNGISVAGV
;
A
#
# COMPACT_ATOMS: atom_id res chain seq x y z
N SER A 1 23.28 25.52 -2.34
CA SER A 1 24.23 26.28 -1.53
C SER A 1 23.44 27.33 -0.79
N THR A 2 23.80 27.66 0.45
CA THR A 2 23.19 28.79 1.17
C THR A 2 23.37 30.05 0.33
N ILE A 3 22.26 30.72 0.01
CA ILE A 3 22.27 32.02 -0.66
C ILE A 3 22.17 33.09 0.42
N VAL A 4 23.00 34.13 0.31
CA VAL A 4 23.01 35.28 1.22
C VAL A 4 22.56 36.51 0.43
N GLY A 5 21.33 36.94 0.67
CA GLY A 5 20.78 38.17 0.12
C GLY A 5 21.33 39.39 0.85
N ALA A 6 21.77 40.39 0.08
CA ALA A 6 22.33 41.63 0.64
C ALA A 6 21.29 42.54 1.33
N SER A 7 20.00 42.26 1.15
CA SER A 7 18.87 43.00 1.73
C SER A 7 17.71 42.02 1.98
N HIS A 8 16.63 42.09 1.21
CA HIS A 8 15.44 41.23 1.32
C HIS A 8 15.53 39.97 0.45
N GLY A 9 14.80 38.91 0.82
CA GLY A 9 14.55 37.77 -0.09
C GLY A 9 15.78 36.90 -0.33
N GLY A 10 16.33 36.29 0.72
CA GLY A 10 17.59 35.55 0.64
C GLY A 10 17.56 34.39 -0.35
N GLY A 11 16.44 33.66 -0.42
CA GLY A 11 16.19 32.64 -1.44
C GLY A 11 15.47 33.20 -2.66
N VAL A 12 14.32 33.86 -2.45
CA VAL A 12 13.47 34.42 -3.51
C VAL A 12 13.01 35.82 -3.14
N TYR A 13 13.12 36.75 -4.10
CA TYR A 13 12.54 38.09 -4.03
C TYR A 13 11.49 38.28 -5.12
N ILE A 14 10.24 38.50 -4.73
CA ILE A 14 9.13 38.77 -5.65
C ILE A 14 8.86 40.28 -5.64
N ALA A 15 9.10 40.92 -6.79
CA ALA A 15 8.91 42.36 -6.95
C ALA A 15 7.42 42.75 -6.97
N SER A 16 7.13 44.03 -6.72
CA SER A 16 5.75 44.51 -6.52
C SER A 16 4.80 44.41 -7.70
N THR A 17 5.32 44.22 -8.91
CA THR A 17 4.54 44.00 -10.13
C THR A 17 4.58 42.56 -10.62
N ALA A 18 5.23 41.66 -9.87
CA ALA A 18 5.39 40.27 -10.25
C ALA A 18 4.26 39.40 -9.69
N VAL A 19 3.98 38.32 -10.41
CA VAL A 19 3.12 37.22 -9.98
C VAL A 19 4.00 35.98 -9.88
N ALA A 20 3.90 35.24 -8.79
CA ALA A 20 4.63 34.00 -8.59
C ALA A 20 3.73 32.89 -8.03
N ASP A 21 3.71 31.76 -8.72
CA ASP A 21 3.12 30.51 -8.25
C ASP A 21 4.24 29.54 -7.90
N VAL A 22 4.29 29.13 -6.64
CA VAL A 22 5.32 28.22 -6.12
C VAL A 22 4.66 26.96 -5.60
N HIS A 23 4.87 25.86 -6.33
CA HIS A 23 4.31 24.55 -6.02
C HIS A 23 5.41 23.57 -5.66
N ASN A 24 5.14 22.64 -4.73
CA ASN A 24 5.99 21.46 -4.48
C ASN A 24 7.48 21.81 -4.35
N THR A 25 7.79 22.85 -3.57
CA THR A 25 9.14 23.44 -3.53
C THR A 25 9.68 23.46 -2.11
N THR A 26 11.00 23.40 -1.96
CA THR A 26 11.69 23.61 -0.68
C THR A 26 12.59 24.84 -0.77
N VAL A 27 12.32 25.85 0.06
CA VAL A 27 13.13 27.06 0.22
C VAL A 27 13.73 27.07 1.63
N SER A 28 14.98 26.63 1.74
CA SER A 28 15.62 26.43 3.04
C SER A 28 17.08 26.87 3.09
N PHE A 29 17.54 27.19 4.30
CA PHE A 29 18.93 27.54 4.59
C PHE A 29 19.45 28.75 3.80
N ASN A 30 18.56 29.69 3.47
CA ASN A 30 18.92 30.99 2.89
C ASN A 30 18.99 32.06 3.99
N ILE A 31 19.75 33.11 3.73
CA ILE A 31 19.96 34.21 4.67
C ILE A 31 19.61 35.52 3.96
N ALA A 32 18.82 36.37 4.60
CA ALA A 32 18.62 37.76 4.22
C ALA A 32 19.23 38.68 5.29
N PHE A 33 19.77 39.83 4.88
CA PHE A 33 20.17 40.84 5.85
C PHE A 33 18.93 41.43 6.53
N ASP A 34 17.93 41.86 5.76
CA ASP A 34 16.75 42.57 6.27
C ASP A 34 15.63 41.60 6.70
N GLU A 35 14.82 41.09 5.78
CA GLU A 35 13.71 40.17 6.08
C GLU A 35 13.41 39.24 4.89
N GLY A 36 12.66 38.16 5.13
CA GLY A 36 12.34 37.15 4.13
C GLY A 36 13.57 36.37 3.71
N GLY A 37 14.30 35.82 4.68
CA GLY A 37 15.45 34.95 4.43
C GLY A 37 15.15 33.85 3.41
N GLY A 38 13.98 33.21 3.52
CA GLY A 38 13.47 32.32 2.49
C GLY A 38 12.89 33.09 1.31
N ILE A 39 11.71 33.67 1.51
CA ILE A 39 10.98 34.42 0.49
C ILE A 39 10.62 35.80 1.02
N TYR A 40 10.86 36.83 0.21
CA TYR A 40 10.27 38.15 0.37
C TYR A 40 9.28 38.41 -0.77
N ASN A 41 8.03 38.69 -0.41
CA ASN A 41 6.97 38.95 -1.37
C ASN A 41 6.47 40.41 -1.30
N ALA A 42 6.71 41.19 -2.35
CA ALA A 42 6.07 42.49 -2.57
C ALA A 42 4.98 42.46 -3.65
N GLY A 43 4.80 41.36 -4.38
CA GLY A 43 3.80 41.20 -5.45
C GLY A 43 2.66 40.27 -5.05
N ASP A 44 2.15 39.53 -6.04
CA ASP A 44 1.12 38.50 -5.87
C ASP A 44 1.76 37.12 -5.79
N LEU A 45 1.45 36.36 -4.73
CA LEU A 45 2.06 35.06 -4.46
C LEU A 45 1.03 33.99 -4.14
N GLN A 46 1.09 32.88 -4.86
CA GLN A 46 0.43 31.64 -4.49
C GLN A 46 1.46 30.59 -4.05
N LEU A 47 1.25 30.02 -2.86
CA LEU A 47 2.04 28.92 -2.35
C LEU A 47 1.19 27.66 -2.26
N ILE A 48 1.65 26.57 -2.86
CA ILE A 48 1.01 25.26 -2.69
C ILE A 48 2.05 24.21 -2.35
N SER A 49 1.79 23.42 -1.30
CA SER A 49 2.66 22.28 -0.94
C SER A 49 4.15 22.64 -0.83
N THR A 50 4.44 23.85 -0.33
CA THR A 50 5.79 24.41 -0.29
C THR A 50 6.33 24.47 1.14
N LEU A 51 7.57 24.00 1.31
CA LEU A 51 8.32 24.02 2.56
C LEU A 51 9.23 25.25 2.58
N ILE A 52 9.01 26.17 3.52
CA ILE A 52 9.86 27.34 3.78
C ILE A 52 10.36 27.25 5.22
N SER A 53 11.61 26.82 5.39
CA SER A 53 12.16 26.46 6.71
C SER A 53 13.66 26.67 6.81
N ASN A 54 14.15 26.80 8.04
CA ASN A 54 15.56 26.96 8.37
C ASN A 54 16.23 28.13 7.62
N ASN A 55 15.46 29.15 7.25
CA ASN A 55 16.02 30.39 6.73
C ASN A 55 16.36 31.33 7.89
N SER A 56 17.11 32.39 7.60
CA SER A 56 17.52 33.38 8.60
C SER A 56 17.35 34.80 8.06
N SER A 57 16.91 35.71 8.93
CA SER A 57 17.08 37.15 8.77
C SER A 57 18.01 37.65 9.87
N THR A 58 18.85 38.65 9.56
CA THR A 58 19.76 39.24 10.55
C THR A 58 19.14 40.36 11.38
N LEU A 59 18.14 41.07 10.84
CA LEU A 59 17.55 42.22 11.52
C LEU A 59 16.18 41.94 12.15
N THR A 60 15.48 40.90 11.68
CA THR A 60 14.08 40.70 12.03
C THR A 60 13.75 39.21 12.27
N PRO A 61 12.67 38.90 13.01
CA PRO A 61 12.20 37.52 13.17
C PRO A 61 11.52 36.93 11.93
N GLN A 62 11.31 37.71 10.86
CA GLN A 62 10.66 37.31 9.60
C GLN A 62 11.64 36.52 8.72
N ALA A 63 12.10 35.39 9.22
CA ALA A 63 13.17 34.62 8.59
C ALA A 63 12.71 33.81 7.38
N ASP A 64 11.54 33.19 7.41
CA ASP A 64 11.11 32.28 6.34
C ASP A 64 10.35 33.00 5.23
N LEU A 65 9.25 33.67 5.57
CA LEU A 65 8.42 34.38 4.60
C LEU A 65 8.07 35.78 5.11
N THR A 66 8.34 36.78 4.28
CA THR A 66 7.80 38.13 4.46
C THR A 66 6.83 38.46 3.35
N HIS A 67 5.69 39.04 3.69
CA HIS A 67 4.71 39.57 2.77
C HIS A 67 4.49 41.06 3.03
N ALA A 68 4.91 41.86 2.05
CA ALA A 68 4.68 43.30 1.95
C ALA A 68 3.86 43.65 0.68
N GLY A 69 3.37 42.63 -0.04
CA GLY A 69 2.69 42.76 -1.32
C GLY A 69 1.18 42.90 -1.25
N VAL A 70 0.52 42.76 -2.40
CA VAL A 70 -0.91 43.04 -2.56
C VAL A 70 -1.76 41.82 -2.21
N ALA A 71 -1.47 40.65 -2.78
CA ALA A 71 -2.18 39.42 -2.48
C ALA A 71 -1.26 38.27 -2.12
N ILE A 72 -1.72 37.41 -1.21
CA ILE A 72 -1.08 36.14 -0.91
C ILE A 72 -2.13 35.05 -0.64
N ALA A 73 -1.95 33.90 -1.28
CA ALA A 73 -2.78 32.73 -1.10
C ALA A 73 -1.90 31.50 -0.81
N GLY A 74 -2.41 30.56 -0.01
CA GLY A 74 -1.62 29.44 0.48
C GLY A 74 -2.45 28.23 0.84
N ASN A 75 -2.01 27.06 0.41
CA ASN A 75 -2.65 25.77 0.64
C ASN A 75 -1.59 24.68 0.89
N HIS A 76 -1.72 23.91 1.99
CA HIS A 76 -0.77 22.85 2.39
C HIS A 76 0.71 23.29 2.48
N ASN A 77 1.00 24.52 2.90
CA ASN A 77 2.39 24.97 3.05
C ASN A 77 2.91 24.74 4.46
N LEU A 78 4.22 24.54 4.61
CA LEU A 78 4.89 24.50 5.90
C LEU A 78 5.84 25.68 5.98
N ILE A 79 5.55 26.61 6.89
CA ILE A 79 6.37 27.79 7.14
C ILE A 79 6.85 27.75 8.59
N GLN A 80 8.17 27.66 8.80
CA GLN A 80 8.71 27.42 10.13
C GLN A 80 8.44 28.59 11.09
N THR A 81 8.70 29.83 10.70
CA THR A 81 8.35 31.01 11.51
C THR A 81 6.88 31.43 11.34
N ASN A 82 6.27 31.96 12.40
CA ASN A 82 4.94 32.58 12.33
C ASN A 82 4.98 34.09 11.98
N ALA A 83 6.16 34.68 11.86
CA ALA A 83 6.34 36.11 11.64
C ALA A 83 6.41 36.45 10.15
N GLY A 84 5.84 37.60 9.76
CA GLY A 84 6.06 38.22 8.44
C GLY A 84 4.99 37.97 7.40
N HIS A 85 3.99 37.14 7.67
CA HIS A 85 2.96 36.78 6.71
C HIS A 85 1.60 36.54 7.40
N PRO A 86 0.49 36.56 6.64
CA PRO A 86 -0.85 36.41 7.22
C PRO A 86 -1.32 34.95 7.40
N PHE A 87 -0.54 33.96 6.98
CA PHE A 87 -0.95 32.55 7.13
C PHE A 87 -1.11 32.12 8.59
N ILE A 88 -2.13 31.29 8.83
CA ILE A 88 -2.50 30.77 10.15
C ILE A 88 -2.34 29.26 10.13
N ASN A 89 -1.73 28.71 11.18
CA ASN A 89 -1.60 27.26 11.36
C ASN A 89 -2.98 26.56 11.36
N GLY A 90 -3.12 25.50 10.57
CA GLY A 90 -4.34 24.71 10.41
C GLY A 90 -5.37 25.25 9.41
N VAL A 91 -5.22 26.49 8.92
CA VAL A 91 -6.12 27.05 7.90
C VAL A 91 -5.61 26.70 6.51
N ASN A 92 -6.48 26.18 5.64
CA ASN A 92 -6.12 25.63 4.33
C ASN A 92 -4.96 24.62 4.41
N PHE A 93 -4.92 23.86 5.50
CA PHE A 93 -3.90 22.84 5.77
C PHE A 93 -2.47 23.38 5.87
N ASN A 94 -2.28 24.69 6.01
CA ASN A 94 -0.95 25.25 6.24
C ASN A 94 -0.47 24.89 7.65
N ILE A 95 0.80 24.51 7.76
CA ILE A 95 1.52 24.27 9.00
C ILE A 95 2.43 25.48 9.25
N VAL A 96 2.21 26.22 10.33
CA VAL A 96 2.92 27.48 10.60
C VAL A 96 3.44 27.51 12.03
N GLY A 97 4.65 28.03 12.23
CA GLY A 97 5.17 28.28 13.59
C GLY A 97 5.68 27.02 14.28
N VAL A 98 6.35 26.13 13.54
CA VAL A 98 6.84 24.84 14.02
C VAL A 98 8.33 24.86 14.34
N SER A 99 8.79 23.99 15.24
CA SER A 99 10.22 23.89 15.57
C SER A 99 11.01 23.16 14.47
N SER A 100 12.30 23.48 14.30
CA SER A 100 13.18 22.76 13.38
C SER A 100 13.29 21.26 13.69
N LEU A 101 13.15 20.87 14.97
CA LEU A 101 13.09 19.47 15.39
C LEU A 101 11.85 18.75 14.85
N ALA A 102 10.69 19.41 14.81
CA ALA A 102 9.45 18.84 14.27
C ALA A 102 9.48 18.73 12.74
N ILE A 103 10.17 19.66 12.07
CA ILE A 103 10.40 19.59 10.61
C ILE A 103 11.42 18.49 10.28
N ASN A 104 12.46 18.34 11.11
CA ASN A 104 13.49 17.32 10.99
C ASN A 104 14.18 17.28 9.61
N GLN A 105 14.43 18.45 9.04
CA GLN A 105 15.11 18.61 7.76
C GLN A 105 16.63 18.54 7.93
N GLY A 106 17.31 17.79 7.07
CA GLY A 106 18.76 17.73 7.02
C GLY A 106 19.38 19.01 6.48
N ALA A 107 20.50 19.43 7.07
CA ALA A 107 21.18 20.69 6.72
C ALA A 107 22.08 20.61 5.48
N THR A 108 22.23 19.43 4.87
CA THR A 108 23.13 19.21 3.72
C THR A 108 22.32 18.85 2.48
N LEU A 109 22.67 19.47 1.34
CA LEU A 109 22.11 19.10 0.04
C LEU A 109 22.64 17.73 -0.39
N THR A 110 21.72 16.80 -0.59
CA THR A 110 21.95 15.50 -1.22
C THR A 110 21.74 15.63 -2.72
N THR A 111 22.44 14.81 -3.51
CA THR A 111 22.26 14.76 -4.98
C THR A 111 21.58 13.45 -5.36
N ALA A 112 20.46 13.53 -6.08
CA ALA A 112 19.74 12.38 -6.61
C ALA A 112 20.45 11.79 -7.84
N SER A 113 20.04 10.59 -8.26
CA SER A 113 20.60 9.89 -9.43
C SER A 113 20.38 10.67 -10.74
N ASN A 114 19.30 11.46 -10.83
CA ASN A 114 19.02 12.36 -11.94
C ASN A 114 19.80 13.70 -11.88
N GLY A 115 20.65 13.89 -10.87
CA GLY A 115 21.47 15.08 -10.67
C GLY A 115 20.78 16.24 -9.94
N THR A 116 19.50 16.14 -9.60
CA THR A 116 18.82 17.17 -8.80
C THR A 116 19.35 17.18 -7.37
N LYS A 117 19.36 18.35 -6.74
CA LYS A 117 19.81 18.52 -5.36
C LYS A 117 18.63 18.78 -4.44
N TYR A 118 18.62 18.15 -3.28
CA TYR A 118 17.51 18.24 -2.34
C TYR A 118 17.97 18.17 -0.88
N TYR A 119 17.13 18.66 0.03
CA TYR A 119 17.30 18.48 1.47
C TYR A 119 16.47 17.29 1.94
N PRO A 120 17.08 16.20 2.45
CA PRO A 120 16.34 15.06 2.97
C PRO A 120 15.68 15.41 4.32
N PHE A 121 14.63 14.69 4.68
CA PHE A 121 14.20 14.57 6.07
C PHE A 121 15.00 13.46 6.76
N LEU A 122 15.33 13.64 8.04
CA LEU A 122 16.22 12.74 8.80
C LEU A 122 15.46 11.77 9.73
N GLY A 123 14.14 11.70 9.62
CA GLY A 123 13.25 10.88 10.44
C GLY A 123 11.82 11.39 10.34
N SER A 124 11.00 11.17 11.37
CA SER A 124 9.63 11.71 11.41
C SER A 124 9.62 13.22 11.19
N SER A 125 8.75 13.67 10.30
CA SER A 125 8.52 15.08 10.00
C SER A 125 7.03 15.38 10.00
N VAL A 126 6.68 16.60 10.42
CA VAL A 126 5.31 17.12 10.26
C VAL A 126 4.96 17.46 8.80
N ALA A 127 5.94 17.43 7.90
CA ALA A 127 5.71 17.60 6.47
C ALA A 127 5.15 16.34 5.79
N TYR A 128 5.23 15.19 6.46
CA TYR A 128 4.88 13.89 5.87
C TYR A 128 3.38 13.75 5.62
N ASN A 129 3.00 13.34 4.40
CA ASN A 129 1.62 13.19 3.93
C ASN A 129 0.73 14.44 4.16
N ALA A 130 1.35 15.62 4.29
CA ALA A 130 0.66 16.88 4.60
C ALA A 130 0.61 17.84 3.42
N GLY A 131 1.06 17.41 2.25
CA GLY A 131 1.18 18.18 1.02
C GLY A 131 0.00 18.01 0.06
N SER A 132 0.12 18.63 -1.11
CA SER A 132 -0.85 18.56 -2.20
C SER A 132 -0.13 18.48 -3.54
N ASN A 133 -0.73 17.82 -4.53
CA ASN A 133 -0.16 17.65 -5.87
C ASN A 133 -1.03 18.36 -6.93
N PRO A 134 -1.09 19.71 -6.93
CA PRO A 134 -1.97 20.46 -7.84
C PRO A 134 -1.63 20.20 -9.32
N ASP A 135 -0.35 19.91 -9.60
CA ASP A 135 0.16 19.70 -10.95
C ASP A 135 0.08 18.23 -11.39
N SER A 136 -0.46 17.34 -10.55
CA SER A 136 -0.60 15.89 -10.84
C SER A 136 0.70 15.23 -11.31
N LEU A 137 1.82 15.59 -10.67
CA LEU A 137 3.13 15.00 -10.96
C LEU A 137 3.16 13.54 -10.53
N GLY A 138 3.71 12.65 -11.38
CA GLY A 138 3.88 11.24 -11.03
C GLY A 138 5.05 10.98 -10.06
N THR A 139 6.10 11.81 -10.12
CA THR A 139 7.31 11.67 -9.30
C THR A 139 7.65 12.95 -8.56
N ASP A 140 8.38 12.84 -7.46
CA ASP A 140 9.05 14.00 -6.86
C ASP A 140 10.29 14.43 -7.66
N GLN A 141 11.02 15.44 -7.18
CA GLN A 141 12.15 16.02 -7.94
C GLN A 141 13.31 15.04 -8.21
N ARG A 142 13.37 13.90 -7.53
CA ARG A 142 14.40 12.87 -7.75
C ARG A 142 14.09 12.03 -8.99
N GLY A 143 12.87 12.12 -9.52
CA GLY A 143 12.44 11.50 -10.77
C GLY A 143 11.97 10.05 -10.61
N VAL A 144 12.08 9.28 -11.69
CA VAL A 144 11.58 7.88 -11.78
C VAL A 144 12.07 7.03 -10.59
N GLY A 145 11.14 6.28 -9.97
CA GLY A 145 11.37 5.48 -8.77
C GLY A 145 11.18 6.24 -7.45
N PHE A 146 10.78 7.52 -7.51
CA PHE A 146 10.42 8.34 -6.37
C PHE A 146 9.04 8.98 -6.60
N PRO A 147 7.93 8.30 -6.25
CA PRO A 147 6.59 8.79 -6.51
C PRO A 147 6.33 10.14 -5.81
N ARG A 148 5.49 10.99 -6.41
CA ARG A 148 5.19 12.30 -5.81
C ARG A 148 4.37 12.19 -4.54
N ALA A 149 3.57 11.13 -4.42
CA ALA A 149 2.74 10.83 -3.27
C ALA A 149 3.00 9.40 -2.81
N PHE A 150 3.37 9.22 -1.55
CA PHE A 150 3.64 7.92 -0.95
C PHE A 150 3.15 7.89 0.50
N GLY A 151 2.22 6.97 0.81
CA GLY A 151 1.56 6.92 2.14
C GLY A 151 0.21 7.64 2.19
N GLY A 152 -0.38 7.96 1.04
CA GLY A 152 -1.75 8.49 0.90
C GLY A 152 -1.82 9.92 0.35
N ALA A 153 -0.81 10.75 0.61
CA ALA A 153 -0.71 12.09 0.05
C ALA A 153 0.77 12.48 -0.17
N PRO A 154 1.08 13.50 -0.98
CA PRO A 154 2.43 14.06 -1.05
C PRO A 154 2.88 14.64 0.29
N ASP A 155 4.18 14.72 0.49
CA ASP A 155 4.81 15.53 1.52
C ASP A 155 4.83 17.00 1.13
N ILE A 156 4.84 17.89 2.12
CA ILE A 156 5.09 19.31 1.89
C ILE A 156 6.56 19.52 1.50
N GLY A 157 6.78 20.12 0.33
CA GLY A 157 8.12 20.38 -0.20
C GLY A 157 8.35 19.76 -1.58
N ALA A 158 9.62 19.69 -1.98
CA ALA A 158 10.03 19.17 -3.29
C ALA A 158 10.37 17.68 -3.33
N ILE A 159 10.44 17.03 -2.15
CA ILE A 159 10.67 15.60 -2.04
C ILE A 159 9.52 14.93 -1.33
N GLU A 160 9.39 13.64 -1.61
CA GLU A 160 8.73 12.68 -0.77
C GLU A 160 9.76 12.05 0.18
N GLY A 161 9.62 12.33 1.47
CA GLY A 161 10.40 11.69 2.51
C GLY A 161 10.17 10.19 2.54
N ALA A 162 11.19 9.45 2.96
CA ALA A 162 10.98 8.07 3.37
C ALA A 162 10.20 8.06 4.69
N SER A 163 9.34 7.05 4.85
CA SER A 163 8.61 6.63 6.05
C SER A 163 9.23 7.10 7.40
N PRO A 164 8.41 7.41 8.43
CA PRO A 164 8.86 7.61 9.80
C PRO A 164 9.79 6.46 10.27
N GLY A 165 11.11 6.67 10.21
CA GLY A 165 12.12 5.63 10.48
C GLY A 165 13.30 5.60 9.51
N GLY A 166 13.23 6.33 8.39
CA GLY A 166 14.34 6.49 7.45
C GLY A 166 14.66 5.23 6.63
N LEU A 167 13.77 4.23 6.65
CA LEU A 167 13.87 3.06 5.78
C LEU A 167 13.39 3.44 4.38
N LEU A 168 14.26 3.28 3.38
CA LEU A 168 13.83 3.35 1.99
C LEU A 168 12.81 2.23 1.75
N PRO A 169 11.76 2.48 0.95
CA PRO A 169 10.84 1.42 0.56
C PRO A 169 11.63 0.34 -0.18
N VAL A 170 11.53 -0.89 0.32
CA VAL A 170 12.14 -2.08 -0.29
C VAL A 170 11.02 -2.84 -0.96
N PRO A 171 11.04 -3.06 -2.28
CA PRO A 171 10.05 -3.91 -2.92
C PRO A 171 10.16 -5.32 -2.33
N PHE A 172 9.02 -5.93 -2.04
CA PHE A 172 8.99 -7.29 -1.50
C PHE A 172 7.75 -8.04 -1.95
N VAL A 173 7.95 -9.34 -2.17
CA VAL A 173 6.88 -10.29 -2.42
C VAL A 173 6.65 -11.13 -1.17
N VAL A 174 5.40 -11.19 -0.75
CA VAL A 174 4.90 -12.11 0.27
C VAL A 174 4.40 -13.37 -0.41
N THR A 175 4.88 -14.51 0.06
CA THR A 175 4.35 -15.82 -0.38
C THR A 175 3.87 -16.63 0.81
N SER A 176 2.76 -17.34 0.61
CA SER A 176 2.37 -18.44 1.48
C SER A 176 2.12 -19.70 0.66
N THR A 177 2.74 -20.78 1.12
CA THR A 177 2.59 -22.14 0.60
C THR A 177 2.19 -23.05 1.74
N GLY A 178 2.00 -24.35 1.47
CA GLY A 178 1.86 -25.34 2.54
C GLY A 178 3.02 -25.29 3.55
N ASN A 179 2.84 -25.95 4.69
CA ASN A 179 3.73 -25.95 5.85
C ASN A 179 3.64 -24.72 6.76
N GLY A 180 2.70 -23.79 6.57
CA GLY A 180 2.40 -22.73 7.55
C GLY A 180 3.46 -21.64 7.70
N PHE A 181 4.29 -21.46 6.68
CA PHE A 181 5.19 -20.31 6.60
C PHE A 181 4.61 -19.22 5.71
N VAL A 182 4.89 -17.99 6.12
CA VAL A 182 4.89 -16.81 5.25
C VAL A 182 6.35 -16.47 4.99
N ARG A 183 6.69 -16.15 3.74
CA ARG A 183 8.03 -15.77 3.32
C ARG A 183 8.00 -14.42 2.64
N ILE A 184 9.00 -13.61 2.95
CA ILE A 184 9.23 -12.27 2.44
C ILE A 184 10.47 -12.34 1.56
N ILE A 185 10.31 -11.98 0.30
CA ILE A 185 11.34 -12.12 -0.72
C ILE A 185 11.55 -10.77 -1.36
N ASN A 186 12.80 -10.31 -1.45
CA ASN A 186 13.12 -9.17 -2.29
C ASN A 186 13.12 -9.67 -3.76
N PRO A 187 12.23 -9.16 -4.63
CA PRO A 187 12.10 -9.66 -6.00
C PRO A 187 13.34 -9.33 -6.85
N SER A 188 13.98 -8.20 -6.61
CA SER A 188 15.14 -7.71 -7.38
C SER A 188 16.41 -8.51 -7.07
N THR A 189 16.66 -8.81 -5.78
CA THR A 189 17.84 -9.59 -5.36
C THR A 189 17.57 -11.09 -5.28
N ARG A 190 16.29 -11.49 -5.31
CA ARG A 190 15.81 -12.88 -5.18
C ARG A 190 16.14 -13.53 -3.84
N THR A 191 16.47 -12.72 -2.82
CA THR A 191 16.82 -13.19 -1.48
C THR A 191 15.61 -13.27 -0.57
N VAL A 192 15.56 -14.29 0.30
CA VAL A 192 14.59 -14.32 1.41
C VAL A 192 15.04 -13.29 2.44
N LEU A 193 14.23 -12.27 2.69
CA LEU A 193 14.49 -11.32 3.76
C LEU A 193 14.11 -11.94 5.11
N GLN A 194 12.95 -12.57 5.16
CA GLN A 194 12.38 -13.14 6.38
C GLN A 194 11.40 -14.27 6.09
N TYR A 195 11.24 -15.19 7.03
CA TYR A 195 10.12 -16.13 7.04
C TYR A 195 9.71 -16.46 8.46
N PHE A 196 8.41 -16.65 8.68
CA PHE A 196 7.87 -16.89 10.01
C PHE A 196 6.53 -17.63 9.96
N ARG A 197 6.05 -18.07 11.12
CA ARG A 197 4.75 -18.74 11.28
C ARG A 197 3.78 -17.81 12.00
N PRO A 198 2.88 -17.13 11.27
CA PRO A 198 2.00 -16.14 11.88
C PRO A 198 1.18 -16.64 13.05
N PHE A 199 0.81 -17.92 13.11
CA PHE A 199 0.02 -18.49 14.22
C PHE A 199 0.77 -19.59 14.98
N GLY A 200 2.10 -19.47 15.03
CA GLY A 200 2.97 -20.40 15.74
C GLY A 200 3.17 -21.75 15.04
N ALA A 201 4.00 -22.61 15.65
CA ALA A 201 4.43 -23.89 15.07
C ALA A 201 3.29 -24.90 14.80
N GLY A 202 2.13 -24.74 15.48
CA GLY A 202 0.98 -25.62 15.33
C GLY A 202 0.21 -25.45 14.02
N TYR A 203 0.24 -24.25 13.41
CA TYR A 203 -0.43 -24.02 12.13
C TYR A 203 0.48 -24.37 10.96
N ARG A 204 0.03 -25.27 10.09
CA ARG A 204 0.75 -25.75 8.90
C ARG A 204 -0.02 -25.56 7.58
N GLY A 205 -1.19 -24.93 7.63
CA GLY A 205 -2.01 -24.60 6.46
C GLY A 205 -1.44 -23.43 5.65
N VAL A 206 -2.08 -23.13 4.52
CA VAL A 206 -1.76 -21.96 3.69
C VAL A 206 -2.46 -20.72 4.26
N TYR A 207 -1.83 -19.56 4.10
CA TYR A 207 -2.42 -18.27 4.40
C TYR A 207 -2.92 -17.60 3.12
N SER A 208 -4.01 -16.84 3.21
CA SER A 208 -4.24 -15.73 2.27
C SER A 208 -3.36 -14.58 2.75
N VAL A 209 -2.67 -13.90 1.82
CA VAL A 209 -1.79 -12.77 2.11
C VAL A 209 -2.20 -11.54 1.32
N ALA A 210 -1.98 -10.36 1.89
CA ALA A 210 -2.11 -9.06 1.24
C ALA A 210 -1.03 -8.13 1.77
N VAL A 211 -0.74 -7.07 1.02
CA VAL A 211 0.15 -5.99 1.45
C VAL A 211 -0.54 -4.65 1.28
N ALA A 212 -0.41 -3.77 2.26
CA ALA A 212 -0.89 -2.39 2.22
C ALA A 212 -0.29 -1.62 3.41
N ASP A 213 -0.29 -0.30 3.38
CA ASP A 213 0.19 0.52 4.50
C ASP A 213 -0.95 0.69 5.54
N VAL A 214 -0.97 -0.15 6.57
CA VAL A 214 -2.07 -0.25 7.54
C VAL A 214 -1.81 0.67 8.75
N ASN A 215 -0.56 0.92 9.07
CA ASN A 215 -0.15 1.81 10.16
C ASN A 215 0.07 3.27 9.72
N GLY A 216 0.04 3.56 8.42
CA GLY A 216 0.18 4.90 7.84
C GLY A 216 1.61 5.43 7.89
N ASP A 217 2.60 4.53 7.98
CA ASP A 217 4.00 4.91 8.01
C ASP A 217 4.62 5.00 6.60
N GLY A 218 3.87 4.72 5.55
CA GLY A 218 4.33 4.72 4.16
C GLY A 218 4.87 3.36 3.71
N LEU A 219 5.44 2.52 4.59
CA LEU A 219 5.86 1.18 4.22
C LEU A 219 4.65 0.25 4.12
N LYS A 220 4.65 -0.65 3.13
CA LYS A 220 3.58 -1.65 3.06
C LYS A 220 3.78 -2.69 4.16
N ASP A 221 2.73 -2.89 4.94
CA ASP A 221 2.59 -3.94 5.94
C ASP A 221 2.18 -5.27 5.32
N VAL A 222 2.30 -6.34 6.10
CA VAL A 222 1.91 -7.69 5.69
C VAL A 222 0.68 -8.15 6.46
N ILE A 223 -0.42 -8.35 5.74
CA ILE A 223 -1.66 -8.92 6.27
C ILE A 223 -1.72 -10.42 5.94
N VAL A 224 -2.02 -11.24 6.93
CA VAL A 224 -2.13 -12.71 6.77
C VAL A 224 -3.41 -13.24 7.40
N ALA A 225 -4.11 -14.10 6.67
CA ALA A 225 -5.36 -14.72 7.12
C ALA A 225 -5.31 -16.25 6.96
N THR A 226 -5.85 -16.98 7.93
CA THR A 226 -5.90 -18.45 7.86
C THR A 226 -6.83 -18.91 6.73
N ARG A 227 -6.31 -19.67 5.74
CA ARG A 227 -7.12 -20.16 4.60
C ARG A 227 -7.77 -21.54 4.86
N GLY A 228 -7.35 -22.24 5.89
CA GLY A 228 -7.93 -23.51 6.34
C GLY A 228 -8.99 -23.36 7.44
N PRO A 229 -9.71 -24.44 7.79
CA PRO A 229 -10.54 -24.46 9.00
C PRO A 229 -9.66 -24.19 10.24
N PHE A 230 -10.26 -23.80 11.37
CA PHE A 230 -9.61 -23.49 12.67
C PHE A 230 -9.42 -22.00 12.96
N ASN A 231 -10.52 -21.34 13.34
CA ASN A 231 -10.59 -19.98 13.89
C ASN A 231 -10.08 -18.93 12.89
N GLY A 232 -10.83 -18.70 11.80
CA GLY A 232 -10.62 -17.57 10.89
C GLY A 232 -10.16 -16.31 11.62
N ARG A 233 -8.89 -15.96 11.42
CA ARG A 233 -8.19 -14.88 12.10
C ARG A 233 -7.29 -14.18 11.11
N VAL A 234 -7.12 -12.89 11.33
CA VAL A 234 -6.20 -12.04 10.58
C VAL A 234 -5.11 -11.54 11.52
N ARG A 235 -3.86 -11.50 11.05
CA ARG A 235 -2.76 -10.79 11.70
C ARG A 235 -2.16 -9.80 10.73
N VAL A 236 -1.75 -8.65 11.25
CA VAL A 236 -1.06 -7.59 10.51
C VAL A 236 0.33 -7.42 11.11
N TYR A 237 1.34 -7.33 10.26
CA TYR A 237 2.74 -7.19 10.63
C TYR A 237 3.34 -5.96 9.97
N ASP A 238 4.05 -5.18 10.76
CA ASP A 238 4.73 -3.96 10.35
C ASP A 238 5.73 -4.20 9.22
N GLY A 239 5.63 -3.40 8.16
CA GLY A 239 6.45 -3.49 6.95
C GLY A 239 7.93 -3.34 7.24
N GLY A 240 8.31 -2.35 8.05
CA GLY A 240 9.70 -2.12 8.47
C GLY A 240 10.29 -3.31 9.22
N ALA A 241 9.52 -3.91 10.13
CA ALA A 241 9.89 -5.13 10.85
C ALA A 241 9.96 -6.37 9.93
N VAL A 242 9.08 -6.47 8.94
CA VAL A 242 8.99 -7.56 7.98
C VAL A 242 10.21 -7.62 7.05
N ILE A 243 10.69 -6.46 6.59
CA ILE A 243 11.84 -6.37 5.68
C ILE A 243 13.19 -6.38 6.40
N THR A 244 13.21 -6.22 7.73
CA THR A 244 14.43 -6.26 8.54
C THR A 244 14.80 -7.70 8.90
N PRO A 245 15.93 -8.26 8.41
CA PRO A 245 16.30 -9.63 8.71
C PRO A 245 16.56 -9.86 10.20
N GLY A 246 16.07 -10.98 10.72
CA GLY A 246 16.33 -11.42 12.11
C GLY A 246 15.29 -10.95 13.12
N VAL A 247 14.28 -10.19 12.70
CA VAL A 247 13.18 -9.79 13.58
C VAL A 247 12.30 -10.99 13.91
N ASN A 248 12.24 -11.34 15.20
CA ASN A 248 11.32 -12.35 15.70
C ASN A 248 10.09 -11.66 16.29
N PHE A 249 8.96 -11.75 15.60
CA PHE A 249 7.68 -11.17 16.02
C PHE A 249 7.14 -11.68 17.38
N ASN A 250 7.78 -12.66 18.01
CA ASN A 250 7.42 -13.15 19.35
C ASN A 250 8.50 -12.86 20.41
N ASP A 251 9.61 -12.20 20.04
CA ASP A 251 10.70 -11.89 20.96
C ASP A 251 11.03 -10.38 20.90
N PRO A 252 10.54 -9.59 21.88
CA PRO A 252 10.77 -8.16 21.94
C PRO A 252 12.24 -7.74 21.94
N SER A 253 13.17 -8.61 22.35
CA SER A 253 14.60 -8.30 22.35
C SER A 253 15.20 -8.16 20.94
N THR A 254 14.48 -8.66 19.93
CA THR A 254 14.89 -8.61 18.52
C THR A 254 14.27 -7.44 17.75
N TRP A 255 13.40 -6.66 18.38
CA TRP A 255 12.62 -5.64 17.67
C TRP A 255 13.46 -4.39 17.41
N PRO A 256 13.44 -3.86 16.17
CA PRO A 256 14.22 -2.67 15.83
C PRO A 256 13.79 -1.43 16.62
N THR A 257 14.74 -0.57 16.95
CA THR A 257 14.48 0.67 17.71
C THR A 257 13.64 1.68 16.94
N PHE A 258 13.66 1.66 15.59
CA PHE A 258 12.85 2.56 14.76
C PHE A 258 11.35 2.32 14.88
N LEU A 259 10.91 1.17 15.40
CA LEU A 259 9.48 0.90 15.66
C LEU A 259 8.91 1.78 16.78
N THR A 260 9.76 2.30 17.67
CA THR A 260 9.31 2.84 18.98
C THR A 260 8.98 4.34 19.06
N PRO A 261 9.67 5.29 18.38
CA PRO A 261 9.37 6.72 18.56
C PRO A 261 8.52 7.35 17.44
N ALA A 262 8.39 6.71 16.27
CA ALA A 262 7.88 7.36 15.06
C ALA A 262 6.44 6.97 14.68
N THR A 263 6.03 5.72 14.95
CA THR A 263 4.71 5.17 14.60
C THR A 263 3.83 4.86 15.82
N GLY A 264 4.36 5.09 17.04
CA GLY A 264 3.70 4.71 18.30
C GLY A 264 3.56 3.19 18.51
N LEU A 265 4.19 2.37 17.67
CA LEU A 265 4.14 0.93 17.74
C LEU A 265 5.09 0.41 18.82
N THR A 266 4.54 -0.34 19.76
CA THR A 266 5.35 -1.08 20.77
C THR A 266 5.53 -2.54 20.39
N ASN A 267 4.90 -2.99 19.29
CA ASN A 267 4.89 -4.37 18.82
C ASN A 267 4.83 -4.41 17.28
N PRO A 268 5.74 -5.12 16.59
CA PRO A 268 5.71 -5.28 15.13
C PRO A 268 4.52 -6.12 14.62
N ALA A 269 3.78 -6.80 15.49
CA ALA A 269 2.45 -7.32 15.16
C ALA A 269 1.41 -6.23 15.46
N ILE A 270 1.05 -5.46 14.44
CA ILE A 270 0.17 -4.28 14.53
C ILE A 270 -1.25 -4.67 14.96
N ALA A 271 -1.77 -5.81 14.47
CA ALA A 271 -3.13 -6.24 14.78
C ALA A 271 -3.30 -7.77 14.81
N ASN A 272 -4.26 -8.22 15.61
CA ASN A 272 -4.72 -9.61 15.65
C ASN A 272 -6.25 -9.64 15.75
N ILE A 273 -6.90 -9.79 14.59
CA ILE A 273 -8.30 -9.44 14.41
C ILE A 273 -9.14 -10.70 14.30
N LYS A 274 -10.22 -10.74 15.09
CA LYS A 274 -11.30 -11.71 14.94
C LYS A 274 -12.34 -11.15 13.98
N VAL A 275 -12.53 -11.83 12.86
CA VAL A 275 -13.35 -11.35 11.74
C VAL A 275 -14.57 -12.25 11.54
N LEU A 276 -15.58 -11.70 10.87
CA LEU A 276 -16.79 -12.41 10.42
C LEU A 276 -17.57 -13.14 11.54
N GLY A 277 -17.50 -12.60 12.76
CA GLY A 277 -18.25 -13.05 13.94
C GLY A 277 -17.83 -14.44 14.44
N SER A 278 -18.73 -15.41 14.36
CA SER A 278 -18.51 -16.80 14.80
C SER A 278 -17.88 -17.70 13.73
N TYR A 279 -17.56 -17.18 12.53
CA TYR A 279 -17.00 -17.96 11.44
C TYR A 279 -15.68 -18.64 11.84
N LYS A 280 -15.53 -19.91 11.48
CA LYS A 280 -14.36 -20.74 11.82
C LYS A 280 -13.64 -21.34 10.61
N GLY A 281 -14.16 -21.08 9.40
CA GLY A 281 -13.58 -21.54 8.15
C GLY A 281 -12.42 -20.66 7.68
N GLY A 282 -11.97 -20.94 6.46
CA GLY A 282 -10.87 -20.24 5.82
C GLY A 282 -11.26 -18.85 5.31
N LEU A 283 -10.26 -17.98 5.19
CA LEU A 283 -10.42 -16.59 4.78
C LEU A 283 -9.62 -16.28 3.51
N THR A 284 -10.11 -15.32 2.74
CA THR A 284 -9.36 -14.55 1.76
C THR A 284 -9.19 -13.13 2.29
N VAL A 285 -8.06 -12.49 2.00
CA VAL A 285 -7.76 -11.14 2.49
C VAL A 285 -7.21 -10.26 1.36
N ALA A 286 -7.61 -9.00 1.38
CA ALA A 286 -7.08 -7.89 0.59
C ALA A 286 -6.97 -6.66 1.49
N ALA A 287 -6.29 -5.62 1.04
CA ALA A 287 -6.20 -4.38 1.79
C ALA A 287 -6.10 -3.17 0.86
N GLY A 288 -6.57 -2.03 1.35
CA GLY A 288 -6.61 -0.74 0.66
C GLY A 288 -7.45 0.25 1.48
N ASP A 289 -7.19 1.55 1.37
CA ASP A 289 -7.92 2.59 2.10
C ASP A 289 -9.33 2.74 1.50
N VAL A 290 -10.33 2.05 2.05
CA VAL A 290 -11.68 2.02 1.43
C VAL A 290 -12.56 3.16 1.93
N ASN A 291 -12.23 3.77 3.06
CA ASN A 291 -13.01 4.87 3.65
C ASN A 291 -12.36 6.26 3.43
N ASN A 292 -11.18 6.31 2.79
CA ASN A 292 -10.37 7.50 2.55
C ASN A 292 -9.97 8.22 3.84
N ASP A 293 -9.52 7.46 4.84
CA ASP A 293 -9.00 8.00 6.11
C ASP A 293 -7.46 8.10 6.14
N GLY A 294 -6.79 7.71 5.05
CA GLY A 294 -5.34 7.73 4.90
C GLY A 294 -4.65 6.45 5.37
N PHE A 295 -5.38 5.48 5.94
CA PHE A 295 -4.84 4.19 6.36
C PHE A 295 -5.46 3.07 5.51
N ALA A 296 -4.68 2.03 5.20
CA ALA A 296 -5.25 0.88 4.53
C ALA A 296 -6.19 0.07 5.44
N ASP A 297 -7.37 -0.22 4.93
CA ASP A 297 -8.34 -1.10 5.55
C ASP A 297 -8.11 -2.57 5.18
N ILE A 298 -8.69 -3.47 5.98
CA ILE A 298 -8.56 -4.91 5.86
C ILE A 298 -9.87 -5.50 5.37
N ILE A 299 -9.86 -5.99 4.12
CA ILE A 299 -11.01 -6.64 3.49
C ILE A 299 -10.89 -8.14 3.66
N VAL A 300 -11.93 -8.77 4.21
CA VAL A 300 -11.93 -10.22 4.48
C VAL A 300 -13.12 -10.91 3.85
N GLY A 301 -12.84 -11.92 3.03
CA GLY A 301 -13.82 -12.83 2.45
C GLY A 301 -13.81 -14.22 3.10
N THR A 302 -14.95 -14.91 3.14
CA THR A 302 -14.99 -16.34 3.51
C THR A 302 -14.58 -17.23 2.33
N THR A 303 -13.75 -18.24 2.54
CA THR A 303 -13.55 -19.32 1.55
C THR A 303 -14.73 -20.29 1.56
N ALA A 304 -14.83 -21.13 0.52
CA ALA A 304 -15.68 -22.31 0.58
C ALA A 304 -15.29 -23.15 1.80
N GLY A 305 -16.27 -23.79 2.43
CA GLY A 305 -15.98 -24.80 3.46
C GLY A 305 -15.11 -25.89 2.85
N SER A 306 -14.00 -26.25 3.51
CA SER A 306 -13.18 -27.38 3.07
C SER A 306 -13.94 -28.68 3.34
N THR A 307 -14.02 -29.56 2.34
CA THR A 307 -14.09 -31.00 2.60
C THR A 307 -12.66 -31.45 2.89
N LEU A 308 -12.41 -32.14 4.00
CA LEU A 308 -11.12 -32.79 4.25
C LEU A 308 -11.35 -34.30 4.24
N PRO A 309 -10.80 -35.06 3.28
CA PRO A 309 -10.68 -36.50 3.43
C PRO A 309 -9.59 -36.76 4.48
N GLY A 310 -9.98 -37.04 5.72
CA GLY A 310 -9.12 -37.53 6.79
C GLY A 310 -7.94 -36.65 7.23
N ALA A 311 -7.42 -35.69 6.46
CA ALA A 311 -6.21 -34.98 6.80
C ALA A 311 -6.42 -34.04 8.01
N THR A 312 -6.01 -34.51 9.19
CA THR A 312 -5.81 -33.71 10.39
C THR A 312 -4.75 -32.64 10.12
N ILE A 313 -5.17 -31.45 9.68
CA ILE A 313 -4.30 -30.27 9.61
C ILE A 313 -4.56 -29.43 10.88
N GLY A 314 -3.60 -29.40 11.82
CA GLY A 314 -3.59 -28.39 12.90
C GLY A 314 -3.17 -28.84 14.30
N ARG A 315 -3.01 -30.15 14.57
CA ARG A 315 -2.35 -30.66 15.78
C ARG A 315 -1.56 -31.93 15.48
N ASN A 316 -0.44 -32.09 16.17
CA ASN A 316 0.46 -33.24 16.09
C ASN A 316 -0.30 -34.54 16.43
N THR A 317 -0.56 -35.39 15.45
CA THR A 317 -0.85 -36.80 15.68
C THR A 317 -0.10 -37.63 14.65
N THR A 318 0.86 -38.42 15.12
CA THR A 318 1.63 -39.43 14.36
C THR A 318 0.78 -40.66 14.01
N GLY A 319 -0.47 -40.47 13.59
CA GLY A 319 -1.41 -41.54 13.26
C GLY A 319 -2.08 -41.31 11.92
N SER A 320 -2.13 -42.36 11.09
CA SER A 320 -2.87 -42.39 9.84
C SER A 320 -4.34 -42.01 10.08
N PRO A 321 -4.92 -41.05 9.34
CA PRO A 321 -6.30 -40.66 9.58
C PRO A 321 -7.27 -41.64 8.91
N SER A 322 -7.82 -42.55 9.70
CA SER A 322 -8.98 -43.36 9.33
C SER A 322 -10.26 -42.70 9.85
N GLY A 323 -10.87 -41.82 9.06
CA GLY A 323 -12.18 -41.22 9.35
C GLY A 323 -12.85 -40.62 8.10
N PRO A 324 -14.20 -40.63 8.02
CA PRO A 324 -14.92 -40.06 6.89
C PRO A 324 -14.70 -38.54 6.78
N PRO A 325 -14.71 -37.97 5.56
CA PRO A 325 -14.55 -36.54 5.39
C PRO A 325 -15.61 -35.74 6.16
N VAL A 326 -15.18 -34.83 7.05
CA VAL A 326 -16.10 -33.86 7.64
C VAL A 326 -16.22 -32.69 6.66
N ILE A 327 -17.36 -32.62 5.98
CA ILE A 327 -17.76 -31.40 5.27
C ILE A 327 -18.18 -30.40 6.33
N LEU A 328 -17.38 -29.37 6.58
CA LEU A 328 -17.90 -28.18 7.24
C LEU A 328 -18.76 -27.48 6.19
N PRO A 329 -20.08 -27.30 6.40
CA PRO A 329 -20.89 -26.52 5.48
C PRO A 329 -20.19 -25.18 5.25
N GLY A 330 -19.94 -24.83 3.98
CA GLY A 330 -19.54 -23.47 3.66
C GLY A 330 -20.61 -22.56 4.23
N ALA A 331 -20.27 -21.74 5.23
CA ALA A 331 -21.18 -20.68 5.62
C ALA A 331 -21.43 -19.82 4.38
N VAL A 332 -22.60 -19.21 4.30
CA VAL A 332 -22.93 -18.25 3.25
C VAL A 332 -21.76 -17.30 3.05
N ALA A 333 -21.37 -17.12 1.79
CA ALA A 333 -20.26 -16.29 1.39
C ALA A 333 -20.46 -14.88 1.92
N ARG A 334 -19.47 -14.38 2.67
CA ARG A 334 -19.51 -13.06 3.29
C ARG A 334 -18.24 -12.28 3.03
N VAL A 335 -18.38 -10.96 2.98
CA VAL A 335 -17.26 -9.99 2.95
C VAL A 335 -17.48 -8.98 4.07
N GLY A 336 -16.44 -8.74 4.86
CA GLY A 336 -16.39 -7.69 5.86
C GLY A 336 -15.17 -6.81 5.66
N VAL A 337 -15.26 -5.56 6.09
CA VAL A 337 -14.20 -4.55 6.00
C VAL A 337 -13.91 -4.06 7.40
N TYR A 338 -12.64 -4.06 7.77
CA TYR A 338 -12.16 -3.73 9.10
C TYR A 338 -11.10 -2.66 9.03
N ASP A 339 -11.12 -1.70 9.95
CA ASP A 339 -10.02 -0.75 10.10
C ASP A 339 -8.78 -1.43 10.71
N ARG A 340 -7.68 -0.67 10.84
CA ARG A 340 -6.43 -1.13 11.46
C ARG A 340 -6.56 -1.60 12.91
N THR A 341 -7.60 -1.17 13.62
CA THR A 341 -7.89 -1.61 15.01
C THR A 341 -8.68 -2.92 15.04
N GLY A 342 -9.25 -3.33 13.92
CA GLY A 342 -10.15 -4.46 13.79
C GLY A 342 -11.62 -4.13 14.01
N ALA A 343 -11.99 -2.84 14.06
CA ALA A 343 -13.38 -2.42 14.10
C ALA A 343 -14.01 -2.56 12.71
N LEU A 344 -15.29 -2.96 12.65
CA LEU A 344 -15.99 -3.15 11.39
C LEU A 344 -16.44 -1.79 10.83
N LEU A 345 -16.06 -1.49 9.59
CA LEU A 345 -16.37 -0.21 8.93
C LEU A 345 -17.75 -0.16 8.27
N ALA A 346 -18.25 -1.31 7.79
CA ALA A 346 -19.55 -1.43 7.16
C ALA A 346 -20.22 -2.77 7.49
N PRO A 347 -21.57 -2.86 7.44
CA PRO A 347 -22.28 -4.12 7.62
C PRO A 347 -21.72 -5.23 6.72
N ILE A 348 -21.52 -6.42 7.28
CA ILE A 348 -21.02 -7.59 6.53
C ILE A 348 -22.00 -7.95 5.42
N ILE A 349 -21.52 -7.94 4.18
CA ILE A 349 -22.35 -8.22 3.00
C ILE A 349 -22.31 -9.69 2.59
N ARG A 350 -23.32 -10.10 1.82
CA ARG A 350 -23.42 -11.41 1.15
C ARG A 350 -23.44 -11.18 -0.36
N PRO A 351 -22.28 -11.02 -1.01
CA PRO A 351 -22.17 -10.42 -2.34
C PRO A 351 -22.93 -11.17 -3.43
N PHE A 352 -23.10 -12.49 -3.26
CA PHE A 352 -23.78 -13.38 -4.21
C PHE A 352 -25.06 -14.00 -3.61
N GLY A 353 -25.69 -13.29 -2.67
CA GLY A 353 -26.97 -13.66 -2.07
C GLY A 353 -26.86 -14.65 -0.92
N ASN A 354 -28.00 -14.92 -0.31
CA ASN A 354 -28.09 -15.63 0.97
C ASN A 354 -27.79 -17.13 0.91
N ASN A 355 -27.74 -17.72 -0.28
CA ASN A 355 -27.60 -19.17 -0.45
C ASN A 355 -26.25 -19.58 -1.06
N TYR A 356 -25.44 -18.61 -1.50
CA TYR A 356 -24.16 -18.95 -2.11
C TYR A 356 -23.12 -19.28 -1.03
N ALA A 357 -22.65 -20.52 -1.02
CA ALA A 357 -21.69 -21.05 -0.04
C ALA A 357 -20.30 -21.37 -0.64
N GLY A 358 -20.08 -21.01 -1.91
CA GLY A 358 -18.84 -21.31 -2.63
C GLY A 358 -17.63 -20.46 -2.26
N GLY A 359 -17.77 -19.61 -1.25
CA GLY A 359 -16.76 -18.64 -0.84
C GLY A 359 -16.43 -17.59 -1.89
N VAL A 360 -15.54 -16.67 -1.52
CA VAL A 360 -15.16 -15.52 -2.33
C VAL A 360 -13.66 -15.28 -2.31
N THR A 361 -13.18 -14.70 -3.40
CA THR A 361 -11.86 -14.09 -3.52
C THR A 361 -12.05 -12.56 -3.48
N VAL A 362 -11.11 -11.84 -2.88
CA VAL A 362 -11.20 -10.39 -2.70
C VAL A 362 -9.90 -9.73 -3.16
N ALA A 363 -10.02 -8.54 -3.73
CA ALA A 363 -8.94 -7.61 -4.06
C ALA A 363 -9.43 -6.18 -3.80
N ALA A 364 -8.51 -5.23 -3.64
CA ALA A 364 -8.85 -3.83 -3.40
C ALA A 364 -7.90 -2.89 -4.12
N GLY A 365 -8.38 -1.71 -4.50
CA GLY A 365 -7.61 -0.69 -5.20
C GLY A 365 -8.50 0.47 -5.64
N ASN A 366 -7.93 1.65 -5.87
CA ASN A 366 -8.64 2.78 -6.46
C ASN A 366 -8.99 2.47 -7.92
N ILE A 367 -10.21 2.01 -8.19
CA ILE A 367 -10.65 1.61 -9.54
C ILE A 367 -11.39 2.76 -10.23
N THR A 368 -12.08 3.59 -9.46
CA THR A 368 -12.95 4.64 -10.03
C THR A 368 -12.26 5.99 -10.16
N GLY A 369 -11.00 6.10 -9.76
CA GLY A 369 -10.24 7.35 -9.71
C GLY A 369 -10.56 8.22 -8.49
N SER A 370 -11.29 7.66 -7.51
CA SER A 370 -11.55 8.32 -6.24
C SER A 370 -10.41 8.08 -5.25
N ALA A 371 -10.27 8.92 -4.22
CA ALA A 371 -9.25 8.68 -3.21
C ALA A 371 -9.49 7.38 -2.39
N ALA A 372 -10.75 6.94 -2.29
CA ALA A 372 -11.12 5.67 -1.68
C ALA A 372 -10.90 4.49 -2.63
N ALA A 373 -10.36 3.39 -2.10
CA ALA A 373 -10.24 2.12 -2.77
C ALA A 373 -11.59 1.40 -2.90
N GLU A 374 -11.84 0.85 -4.07
CA GLU A 374 -12.92 -0.09 -4.32
C GLU A 374 -12.53 -1.53 -3.95
N ILE A 375 -13.56 -2.35 -3.75
CA ILE A 375 -13.43 -3.77 -3.40
C ILE A 375 -13.93 -4.64 -4.54
N VAL A 376 -13.05 -5.45 -5.11
CA VAL A 376 -13.39 -6.45 -6.13
C VAL A 376 -13.65 -7.78 -5.44
N VAL A 377 -14.80 -8.39 -5.72
CA VAL A 377 -15.22 -9.66 -5.13
C VAL A 377 -15.56 -10.67 -6.22
N GLY A 378 -14.84 -11.80 -6.23
CA GLY A 378 -15.05 -12.92 -7.15
C GLY A 378 -15.70 -14.12 -6.47
N ARG A 379 -16.50 -14.91 -7.21
CA ARG A 379 -16.94 -16.23 -6.73
C ARG A 379 -15.77 -17.21 -6.68
N GLY A 380 -15.54 -17.80 -5.52
CA GLY A 380 -14.49 -18.80 -5.27
C GLY A 380 -14.80 -20.22 -5.75
N SER A 381 -16.06 -20.56 -6.07
CA SER A 381 -16.42 -21.84 -6.70
C SER A 381 -17.69 -21.74 -7.57
N GLY A 382 -17.85 -22.68 -8.50
CA GLY A 382 -18.96 -22.71 -9.46
C GLY A 382 -18.86 -21.66 -10.56
N ALA A 383 -20.01 -21.23 -11.08
CA ALA A 383 -20.08 -20.28 -12.19
C ALA A 383 -19.53 -18.90 -11.82
N GLY A 384 -18.43 -18.50 -12.46
CA GLY A 384 -17.71 -17.25 -12.23
C GLY A 384 -18.59 -16.01 -12.28
N ARG A 385 -18.48 -15.17 -11.26
CA ARG A 385 -19.06 -13.83 -11.19
C ARG A 385 -18.10 -12.90 -10.47
N ILE A 386 -18.04 -11.64 -10.91
CA ILE A 386 -17.31 -10.56 -10.24
C ILE A 386 -18.30 -9.43 -9.94
N LYS A 387 -18.12 -8.81 -8.78
CA LYS A 387 -18.78 -7.56 -8.39
C LYS A 387 -17.75 -6.61 -7.81
N VAL A 388 -17.90 -5.33 -8.09
CA VAL A 388 -17.11 -4.26 -7.49
C VAL A 388 -17.99 -3.53 -6.47
N TYR A 389 -17.43 -3.12 -5.34
CA TYR A 389 -18.13 -2.40 -4.28
C TYR A 389 -17.37 -1.14 -3.90
N GLN A 390 -18.13 -0.09 -3.63
CA GLN A 390 -17.67 1.18 -3.08
C GLN A 390 -18.13 1.35 -1.64
N PHE A 391 -17.35 2.07 -0.84
CA PHE A 391 -17.78 2.50 0.48
C PHE A 391 -18.51 3.84 0.36
N VAL A 392 -19.80 3.85 0.71
CA VAL A 392 -20.65 5.03 0.62
C VAL A 392 -21.41 5.16 1.94
N ALA A 393 -21.12 6.22 2.69
CA ALA A 393 -21.79 6.57 3.94
C ALA A 393 -21.92 5.36 4.91
N GLY A 394 -20.81 4.66 5.19
CA GLY A 394 -20.79 3.52 6.12
C GLY A 394 -21.32 2.20 5.54
N ASN A 395 -21.59 2.13 4.24
CA ASN A 395 -22.16 0.96 3.59
C ASN A 395 -21.35 0.54 2.36
N LEU A 396 -21.33 -0.76 2.08
CA LEU A 396 -20.79 -1.28 0.82
C LEU A 396 -21.88 -1.33 -0.24
N VAL A 397 -21.74 -0.49 -1.26
CA VAL A 397 -22.68 -0.36 -2.37
C VAL A 397 -22.04 -0.96 -3.62
N GLN A 398 -22.77 -1.81 -4.35
CA GLN A 398 -22.23 -2.39 -5.58
C GLN A 398 -22.05 -1.28 -6.63
N PHE A 399 -20.84 -1.19 -7.18
CA PHE A 399 -20.49 -0.36 -8.31
C PHE A 399 -20.54 -1.19 -9.61
N GLY A 400 -21.16 -0.62 -10.66
CA GLY A 400 -21.30 -1.28 -11.95
C GLY A 400 -22.14 -2.56 -11.94
N SER A 401 -22.11 -3.27 -13.08
CA SER A 401 -22.87 -4.51 -13.27
C SER A 401 -22.13 -5.74 -12.75
N THR A 402 -22.84 -6.87 -12.59
CA THR A 402 -22.19 -8.13 -12.23
C THR A 402 -21.56 -8.75 -13.48
N LEU A 403 -20.23 -8.91 -13.49
CA LEU A 403 -19.49 -9.44 -14.63
C LEU A 403 -19.42 -10.97 -14.61
N VAL A 404 -19.32 -11.58 -15.79
CA VAL A 404 -19.03 -13.02 -15.99
C VAL A 404 -17.66 -13.13 -16.62
N PRO A 405 -16.60 -13.41 -15.83
CA PRO A 405 -15.26 -13.24 -16.34
C PRO A 405 -14.90 -14.22 -17.42
N PHE A 406 -15.36 -15.47 -17.37
CA PHE A 406 -15.16 -16.46 -18.42
C PHE A 406 -16.54 -17.04 -18.75
N THR A 407 -16.90 -17.22 -20.03
CA THR A 407 -18.30 -17.48 -20.44
C THR A 407 -18.57 -18.91 -20.89
N THR A 408 -17.53 -19.70 -21.21
CA THR A 408 -17.68 -21.03 -21.82
C THR A 408 -16.71 -22.05 -21.23
N PRO A 409 -17.09 -22.75 -20.14
CA PRO A 409 -18.18 -22.41 -19.21
C PRO A 409 -17.75 -21.33 -18.21
N PRO A 410 -18.68 -20.72 -17.45
CA PRO A 410 -18.31 -19.83 -16.36
C PRO A 410 -17.57 -20.54 -15.24
N GLN A 411 -16.44 -19.96 -14.83
CA GLN A 411 -15.51 -20.57 -13.88
C GLN A 411 -15.16 -19.60 -12.76
N ALA A 412 -15.07 -20.12 -11.54
CA ALA A 412 -14.65 -19.39 -10.36
C ALA A 412 -13.23 -18.82 -10.53
N THR A 413 -12.96 -17.68 -9.93
CA THR A 413 -11.73 -16.91 -10.22
C THR A 413 -11.07 -16.39 -8.97
N GLN A 414 -9.74 -16.25 -9.00
CA GLN A 414 -9.03 -15.34 -8.11
C GLN A 414 -9.07 -13.95 -8.76
N VAL A 415 -9.48 -12.95 -7.99
CA VAL A 415 -9.49 -11.55 -8.44
C VAL A 415 -8.23 -10.84 -7.99
N PHE A 416 -7.83 -9.81 -8.73
CA PHE A 416 -6.70 -8.94 -8.42
C PHE A 416 -7.00 -7.53 -8.92
N THR A 417 -6.24 -6.55 -8.41
CA THR A 417 -6.16 -5.17 -8.91
C THR A 417 -4.75 -4.93 -9.42
N VAL A 418 -4.61 -4.04 -10.40
CA VAL A 418 -3.31 -3.73 -11.02
C VAL A 418 -3.40 -2.36 -11.66
N ASP A 419 -2.44 -1.48 -11.40
CA ASP A 419 -2.26 -0.24 -12.16
C ASP A 419 -1.48 -0.54 -13.45
N THR A 420 -2.15 -0.53 -14.61
CA THR A 420 -1.53 -0.95 -15.87
C THR A 420 -0.83 0.15 -16.65
N ASP A 421 -0.97 1.41 -16.26
CA ASP A 421 -0.38 2.56 -16.96
C ASP A 421 0.37 3.55 -16.05
N GLY A 422 0.35 3.31 -14.74
CA GLY A 422 1.07 4.10 -13.73
C GLY A 422 0.36 5.41 -13.35
N ASN A 423 -0.94 5.54 -13.63
CA ASN A 423 -1.68 6.78 -13.38
C ASN A 423 -2.26 6.89 -11.96
N GLY A 424 -2.08 5.86 -11.11
CA GLY A 424 -2.60 5.79 -9.74
C GLY A 424 -4.03 5.24 -9.63
N ILE A 425 -4.69 4.99 -10.75
CA ILE A 425 -5.98 4.30 -10.89
C ILE A 425 -5.68 2.87 -11.31
N LYS A 426 -6.27 1.92 -10.60
CA LYS A 426 -6.10 0.49 -10.83
C LYS A 426 -7.21 -0.06 -11.71
N GLU A 427 -6.80 -0.83 -12.71
CA GLU A 427 -7.65 -1.83 -13.32
C GLU A 427 -7.88 -3.01 -12.37
N PHE A 428 -8.81 -3.89 -12.73
CA PHE A 428 -9.01 -5.14 -12.01
C PHE A 428 -9.10 -6.32 -12.94
N GLY A 429 -8.87 -7.51 -12.40
CA GLY A 429 -8.82 -8.70 -13.23
C GLY A 429 -9.28 -9.95 -12.52
N ALA A 430 -9.32 -11.02 -13.31
CA ALA A 430 -9.64 -12.35 -12.85
C ALA A 430 -8.75 -13.39 -13.51
N ALA A 431 -8.28 -14.31 -12.68
CA ALA A 431 -7.49 -15.45 -13.10
C ALA A 431 -8.21 -16.76 -12.73
N TYR A 432 -8.19 -17.72 -13.65
CA TYR A 432 -8.71 -19.07 -13.43
C TYR A 432 -7.80 -20.11 -14.07
N GLN A 433 -7.69 -21.28 -13.44
CA GLN A 433 -6.94 -22.40 -13.98
C GLN A 433 -7.87 -23.39 -14.70
N VAL A 434 -7.69 -23.54 -16.01
CA VAL A 434 -8.36 -24.56 -16.84
C VAL A 434 -7.36 -25.65 -17.24
N GLY A 435 -7.59 -26.88 -16.78
CA GLY A 435 -6.62 -27.95 -16.91
C GLY A 435 -5.29 -27.59 -16.23
N ASN A 436 -4.21 -27.57 -17.01
CA ASN A 436 -2.88 -27.16 -16.55
C ASN A 436 -2.50 -25.74 -17.02
N THR A 437 -3.48 -24.93 -17.43
CA THR A 437 -3.25 -23.56 -17.92
C THR A 437 -3.93 -22.53 -17.02
N VAL A 438 -3.33 -21.36 -16.86
CA VAL A 438 -3.93 -20.22 -16.16
C VAL A 438 -4.36 -19.19 -17.20
N GLN A 439 -5.64 -18.86 -17.21
CA GLN A 439 -6.23 -17.81 -18.04
C GLN A 439 -6.40 -16.55 -17.20
N VAL A 440 -6.10 -15.40 -17.79
CA VAL A 440 -6.26 -14.07 -17.17
C VAL A 440 -7.15 -13.20 -18.05
N ARG A 441 -7.99 -12.40 -17.40
CA ARG A 441 -8.67 -11.24 -18.01
C ARG A 441 -8.48 -10.02 -17.14
N VAL A 442 -8.29 -8.87 -17.78
CA VAL A 442 -8.19 -7.55 -17.15
C VAL A 442 -9.31 -6.68 -17.68
N TYR A 443 -9.86 -5.86 -16.80
CA TYR A 443 -10.98 -4.96 -17.01
C TYR A 443 -10.58 -3.53 -16.67
N ASP A 444 -11.07 -2.58 -17.47
CA ASP A 444 -11.09 -1.17 -17.07
C ASP A 444 -12.10 -0.93 -15.93
N SER A 445 -12.15 0.30 -15.44
CA SER A 445 -13.08 0.73 -14.38
C SER A 445 -14.56 0.56 -14.75
N ALA A 446 -14.91 0.59 -16.03
CA ALA A 446 -16.27 0.36 -16.51
C ALA A 446 -16.65 -1.13 -16.59
N GLY A 447 -15.69 -2.04 -16.42
CA GLY A 447 -15.88 -3.48 -16.57
C GLY A 447 -15.77 -3.97 -18.02
N THR A 448 -15.18 -3.17 -18.91
CA THR A 448 -14.81 -3.56 -20.27
C THR A 448 -13.55 -4.40 -20.23
N VAL A 449 -13.50 -5.51 -20.98
CA VAL A 449 -12.27 -6.31 -21.10
C VAL A 449 -11.23 -5.54 -21.91
N ILE A 450 -10.06 -5.28 -21.31
CA ILE A 450 -8.92 -4.65 -21.98
C ILE A 450 -7.79 -5.63 -22.28
N ALA A 451 -7.77 -6.79 -21.62
CA ALA A 451 -6.84 -7.86 -21.90
C ALA A 451 -7.43 -9.25 -21.63
N SER A 452 -7.04 -10.24 -22.43
CA SER A 452 -7.36 -11.66 -22.20
C SER A 452 -6.28 -12.55 -22.79
N TYR A 453 -5.63 -13.38 -21.98
CA TYR A 453 -4.53 -14.23 -22.43
C TYR A 453 -4.32 -15.45 -21.52
N THR A 454 -3.50 -16.39 -21.99
CA THR A 454 -2.97 -17.51 -21.18
C THR A 454 -1.69 -17.06 -20.49
N ALA A 455 -1.71 -16.96 -19.16
CA ALA A 455 -0.59 -16.47 -18.35
C ALA A 455 0.46 -17.55 -18.03
N ALA A 456 0.04 -18.81 -17.96
CA ALA A 456 0.95 -19.94 -17.71
C ALA A 456 0.37 -21.27 -18.19
N THR A 457 1.26 -22.23 -18.45
CA THR A 457 0.96 -23.63 -18.81
C THR A 457 1.76 -24.59 -17.91
N GLY A 458 1.36 -25.86 -17.86
CA GLY A 458 2.01 -26.86 -16.99
C GLY A 458 1.78 -26.64 -15.49
N VAL A 459 0.74 -25.87 -15.13
CA VAL A 459 0.42 -25.44 -13.77
C VAL A 459 -0.40 -26.51 -13.04
N GLN A 460 0.01 -26.85 -11.82
CA GLN A 460 -0.77 -27.68 -10.89
C GLN A 460 -1.66 -26.83 -9.99
N THR A 461 -1.12 -25.72 -9.47
CA THR A 461 -1.85 -24.73 -8.68
C THR A 461 -1.23 -23.35 -8.86
N PHE A 462 -2.01 -22.30 -8.62
CA PHE A 462 -1.57 -20.92 -8.78
C PHE A 462 -2.13 -19.99 -7.68
N GLY A 463 -1.43 -18.86 -7.51
CA GLY A 463 -1.90 -17.66 -6.83
C GLY A 463 -1.63 -16.45 -7.71
N VAL A 464 -2.51 -15.45 -7.66
CA VAL A 464 -2.37 -14.19 -8.40
C VAL A 464 -2.40 -12.99 -7.45
N GLY A 465 -1.66 -11.94 -7.80
CA GLY A 465 -1.66 -10.64 -7.15
C GLY A 465 -1.00 -9.60 -8.06
N SER A 466 -0.61 -8.45 -7.52
CA SER A 466 0.20 -7.44 -8.21
C SER A 466 1.51 -7.17 -7.45
N VAL A 467 2.43 -6.48 -8.09
CA VAL A 467 3.71 -6.02 -7.52
C VAL A 467 4.23 -4.82 -8.33
N ASP A 468 4.81 -3.83 -7.67
CA ASP A 468 5.51 -2.69 -8.27
C ASP A 468 7.01 -2.78 -7.93
N VAL A 469 7.71 -3.59 -8.71
CA VAL A 469 9.09 -4.02 -8.43
C VAL A 469 10.08 -2.85 -8.33
N ASN A 470 9.79 -1.73 -8.98
CA ASN A 470 10.65 -0.55 -9.06
C ASN A 470 10.03 0.69 -8.40
N LEU A 471 8.87 0.56 -7.75
CA LEU A 471 8.18 1.63 -7.03
C LEU A 471 7.92 2.85 -7.92
N ASP A 472 7.60 2.61 -9.20
CA ASP A 472 7.33 3.66 -10.18
C ASP A 472 5.84 4.00 -10.30
N GLY A 473 4.99 3.36 -9.49
CA GLY A 473 3.54 3.50 -9.52
C GLY A 473 2.86 2.61 -10.56
N HIS A 474 3.62 1.90 -11.39
CA HIS A 474 3.09 1.01 -12.42
C HIS A 474 3.19 -0.44 -11.96
N ASP A 475 2.06 -1.02 -11.57
CA ASP A 475 2.03 -2.41 -11.13
C ASP A 475 2.29 -3.38 -12.30
N ARG A 476 2.78 -4.56 -11.94
CA ARG A 476 2.83 -5.76 -12.79
C ARG A 476 1.96 -6.86 -12.21
N LEU A 477 1.56 -7.80 -13.06
CA LEU A 477 0.84 -8.98 -12.61
C LEU A 477 1.82 -9.95 -11.96
N LEU A 478 1.62 -10.25 -10.67
CA LEU A 478 2.38 -11.25 -9.95
C LEU A 478 1.65 -12.59 -10.00
N LEU A 479 2.30 -13.59 -10.59
CA LEU A 479 1.77 -14.95 -10.70
C LEU A 479 2.70 -15.94 -10.01
N GLY A 480 2.21 -16.54 -8.92
CA GLY A 480 2.85 -17.70 -8.29
C GLY A 480 2.29 -18.98 -8.86
N ILE A 481 3.13 -19.85 -9.43
CA ILE A 481 2.70 -21.14 -10.00
C ILE A 481 3.52 -22.31 -9.47
N GLN A 482 2.85 -23.44 -9.25
CA GLN A 482 3.52 -24.72 -9.02
C GLN A 482 3.48 -25.52 -10.32
N THR A 483 4.64 -25.89 -10.85
CA THR A 483 4.76 -26.80 -12.00
C THR A 483 5.24 -28.19 -11.56
N ALA A 484 5.20 -29.20 -12.44
CA ALA A 484 5.69 -30.56 -12.12
C ALA A 484 7.21 -30.63 -11.83
N SER A 485 7.98 -29.70 -12.39
CA SER A 485 9.42 -29.47 -12.16
C SER A 485 9.74 -28.12 -12.80
N PRO A 486 10.47 -27.18 -12.15
CA PRO A 486 11.40 -27.36 -11.03
C PRO A 486 10.88 -26.97 -9.62
N GLY A 487 9.62 -26.60 -9.44
CA GLY A 487 9.11 -26.13 -8.14
C GLY A 487 8.15 -24.95 -8.25
N LEU A 488 7.97 -24.21 -7.15
CA LEU A 488 7.20 -22.97 -7.13
C LEU A 488 7.97 -21.88 -7.89
N GLN A 489 7.32 -21.25 -8.87
CA GLN A 489 7.84 -20.12 -9.63
C GLN A 489 7.04 -18.87 -9.30
N LEU A 490 7.73 -17.76 -9.11
CA LEU A 490 7.13 -16.42 -9.14
C LEU A 490 7.43 -15.81 -10.51
N ARG A 491 6.38 -15.33 -11.17
CA ARG A 491 6.45 -14.68 -12.48
C ARG A 491 5.88 -13.29 -12.36
N ILE A 492 6.60 -12.32 -12.90
CA ILE A 492 6.18 -10.92 -13.02
C ILE A 492 5.85 -10.72 -14.49
N LEU A 493 4.56 -10.56 -14.77
CA LEU A 493 4.03 -10.50 -16.12
C LEU A 493 3.55 -9.08 -16.42
N ASP A 494 3.72 -8.69 -17.67
CA ASP A 494 3.01 -7.57 -18.24
C ASP A 494 1.48 -7.82 -18.11
N PRO A 495 0.72 -6.93 -17.47
CA PRO A 495 -0.69 -7.20 -17.17
C PRO A 495 -1.58 -7.17 -18.41
N LEU A 496 -1.19 -6.50 -19.50
CA LEU A 496 -2.01 -6.38 -20.71
C LEU A 496 -1.71 -7.47 -21.73
N THR A 497 -0.48 -7.99 -21.77
CA THR A 497 -0.04 -8.97 -22.78
C THR A 497 0.22 -10.35 -22.20
N GLY A 498 0.44 -10.46 -20.88
CA GLY A 498 0.88 -11.70 -20.23
C GLY A 498 2.33 -12.07 -20.49
N THR A 499 3.10 -11.20 -21.13
CA THR A 499 4.52 -11.41 -21.43
C THR A 499 5.31 -11.45 -20.13
N LEU A 500 6.21 -12.44 -20.00
CA LEU A 500 7.12 -12.53 -18.85
C LEU A 500 8.14 -11.40 -18.89
N GLN A 501 8.13 -10.54 -17.88
CA GLN A 501 9.09 -9.44 -17.75
C GLN A 501 10.23 -9.81 -16.79
N ASP A 502 9.91 -10.48 -15.69
CA ASP A 502 10.88 -11.04 -14.76
C ASP A 502 10.29 -12.24 -14.02
N GLY A 503 11.11 -12.98 -13.27
CA GLY A 503 10.66 -14.06 -12.43
C GLY A 503 11.80 -14.88 -11.88
N PHE A 504 11.49 -15.72 -10.89
CA PHE A 504 12.48 -16.58 -10.28
C PHE A 504 11.83 -17.85 -9.72
N ASN A 505 12.61 -18.92 -9.75
CA ASN A 505 12.27 -20.15 -9.03
C ASN A 505 12.50 -19.92 -7.54
N THR A 506 11.59 -20.43 -6.73
CA THR A 506 11.71 -20.38 -5.27
C THR A 506 12.00 -21.78 -4.72
N PHE A 507 11.96 -21.93 -3.39
CA PHE A 507 12.36 -23.13 -2.65
C PHE A 507 11.51 -24.38 -2.98
N VAL A 508 11.98 -25.53 -2.50
CA VAL A 508 11.37 -26.85 -2.72
C VAL A 508 9.91 -26.91 -2.25
N LEU A 509 9.11 -27.48 -3.15
CA LEU A 509 7.68 -27.84 -3.15
C LEU A 509 6.97 -27.89 -1.79
N VAL A 510 5.76 -27.31 -1.73
CA VAL A 510 4.69 -27.84 -0.87
C VAL A 510 3.36 -27.83 -1.62
N LEU A 511 2.73 -29.00 -1.71
CA LEU A 511 1.35 -29.16 -2.16
C LEU A 511 0.39 -28.37 -1.23
N ASN A 512 -0.78 -27.98 -1.74
CA ASN A 512 -1.92 -27.33 -1.05
C ASN A 512 -2.14 -25.82 -1.26
N GLY A 513 -1.76 -25.27 -2.42
CA GLY A 513 -2.17 -23.93 -2.86
C GLY A 513 -1.14 -22.84 -2.59
N ILE A 514 -1.26 -21.74 -3.35
CA ILE A 514 -0.35 -20.60 -3.33
C ILE A 514 -1.17 -19.34 -3.04
N SER A 515 -0.62 -18.45 -2.22
CA SER A 515 -1.05 -17.05 -2.11
C SER A 515 0.16 -16.16 -2.28
N VAL A 516 0.01 -15.09 -3.07
CA VAL A 516 1.06 -14.10 -3.34
C VAL A 516 0.48 -12.70 -3.24
N ALA A 517 1.29 -11.76 -2.78
CA ALA A 517 1.04 -10.33 -2.84
C ALA A 517 2.41 -9.64 -2.88
N GLY A 518 2.53 -8.47 -3.50
CA GLY A 518 3.79 -7.74 -3.55
C GLY A 518 3.59 -6.24 -3.48
N VAL A 519 4.61 -5.56 -2.98
CA VAL A 519 4.85 -4.14 -3.24
C VAL A 519 6.08 -4.04 -4.10
#